data_AF-A0A383W0Q0-F1
#
_entry.id   AF-A0A383W0Q0-F1
#
_cell.length_a   1.000
_cell.length_b   1.000
_cell.length_c   1.000
_cell.angle_alpha   90.00
_cell.angle_beta   90.00
_cell.angle_gamma   90.00
#
_symmetry.space_group_name_H-M   'P 1'
#
loop_
_entity.id
_entity.type
_entity.pdbx_description
1 polymer ?
#
loop_
_entity_poly.entity_id
_entity_poly.type
_entity_poly.pdbx_seq_one_letter_code
_entity_poly.pdbx_strand_id
1 'polypeptide(L)'
;MSAAVLSLLEDAASNVQQRPQDDIEREVLAQFQQLWEATQAGQGCIQQQIPQLLRPAPQPGSIKALVQEQAITQQQQLQARQQLDDAALQELELMLEEAAVMGLGPGVDPGEPRINYDLFTQVASEAAARLGPAVSALFSAATFLKFERDAAGAISLPLLQQYLARRVANARLRLQLAAYDEAGTGMLDVQQLQRYLASAVASAPLLACVEPSFLPNYLQIASRKLLLFHGRHSRQQRRSPNTSSSSGGLVVRLGELVNSPVMAELQEMLLLGPGAEQERDLYNNWFSLQVRGMRRLGPAGKREVCVWGSHTIRQSADG
;
A
#
# COMPACT_ATOMS: atom_id res chain seq x y z
N MET A 1 48.22 3.44 54.23
CA MET A 1 48.51 3.98 52.89
C MET A 1 49.60 5.03 53.05
N SER A 2 50.71 4.87 52.34
CA SER A 2 51.99 5.55 52.59
C SER A 2 51.90 7.05 52.31
N ALA A 3 52.57 7.88 53.14
CA ALA A 3 52.70 9.33 52.97
C ALA A 3 53.22 9.73 51.58
N ALA A 4 53.93 8.83 50.89
CA ALA A 4 54.40 9.01 49.52
C ALA A 4 53.27 9.01 48.47
N VAL A 5 52.13 8.37 48.74
CA VAL A 5 50.99 8.33 47.81
C VAL A 5 50.16 9.61 47.90
N LEU A 6 50.09 10.22 49.09
CA LEU A 6 49.41 11.49 49.28
C LEU A 6 50.21 12.66 48.66
N SER A 7 51.55 12.66 48.77
CA SER A 7 52.38 13.67 48.13
C SER A 7 52.35 13.60 46.59
N LEU A 8 52.29 12.40 46.01
CA LEU A 8 52.18 12.22 44.55
C LEU A 8 50.81 12.66 44.00
N LEU A 9 49.74 12.54 44.79
CA LEU A 9 48.40 13.02 44.41
C LEU A 9 48.27 14.55 44.57
N GLU A 10 48.93 15.15 45.57
CA GLU A 10 49.04 16.60 45.72
C GLU A 10 49.89 17.24 44.62
N ASP A 11 51.01 16.63 44.24
CA ASP A 11 51.84 17.11 43.13
C ASP A 11 51.13 16.98 41.77
N ALA A 12 50.33 15.92 41.57
CA ALA A 12 49.52 15.76 40.37
C ALA A 12 48.36 16.77 40.32
N ALA A 13 47.71 17.07 41.44
CA ALA A 13 46.63 18.05 41.52
C ALA A 13 47.13 19.50 41.35
N SER A 14 48.34 19.81 41.84
CA SER A 14 48.98 21.12 41.71
C SER A 14 49.44 21.44 40.28
N ASN A 15 49.77 20.40 39.50
CA ASN A 15 50.34 20.54 38.15
C ASN A 15 49.29 20.55 37.03
N VAL A 16 48.00 20.44 37.38
CA VAL A 16 46.88 20.51 36.42
C VAL A 16 46.51 21.97 36.08
N GLN A 17 46.87 22.94 36.93
CA GLN A 17 46.37 24.32 36.80
C GLN A 17 47.27 25.27 35.99
N GLN A 18 48.40 24.82 35.44
CA GLN A 18 49.29 25.65 34.60
C GLN A 18 49.87 24.92 33.38
N ARG A 19 49.19 23.91 32.85
CA ARG A 19 49.55 23.38 31.53
C ARG A 19 48.93 24.28 30.47
N PRO A 20 49.71 24.82 29.51
CA PRO A 20 49.14 25.58 28.42
C PRO A 20 48.16 24.67 27.67
N GLN A 21 46.98 25.20 27.39
CA GLN A 21 45.86 24.46 26.81
C GLN A 21 46.26 23.73 25.52
N ASP A 22 47.16 24.33 24.75
CA ASP A 22 47.73 23.80 23.51
C ASP A 22 48.44 22.44 23.69
N ASP A 23 49.11 22.21 24.81
CA ASP A 23 49.81 20.95 25.06
C ASP A 23 48.83 19.81 25.38
N ILE A 24 47.73 20.14 26.07
CA ILE A 24 46.64 19.19 26.34
C ILE A 24 45.92 18.85 25.03
N GLU A 25 45.64 19.86 24.19
CA GLU A 25 45.00 19.65 22.89
C GLU A 25 45.86 18.79 21.96
N ARG A 26 47.18 19.02 21.93
CA ARG A 26 48.12 18.18 21.15
C ARG A 26 48.17 16.74 21.64
N GLU A 27 48.20 16.53 22.95
CA GLU A 27 48.24 15.19 23.53
C GLU A 27 46.92 14.44 23.28
N VAL A 28 45.77 15.11 23.43
CA VAL A 28 44.45 14.57 23.12
C VAL A 28 44.34 14.23 21.63
N LEU A 29 44.84 15.09 20.74
CA LEU A 29 44.84 14.82 19.30
C LEU A 29 45.73 13.63 18.93
N ALA A 30 46.90 13.51 19.56
CA ALA A 30 47.80 12.38 19.33
C ALA A 30 47.17 11.05 19.82
N GLN A 31 46.56 11.06 21.01
CA GLN A 31 45.84 9.90 21.54
C GLN A 31 44.62 9.54 20.67
N PHE A 32 43.89 10.54 20.19
CA PHE A 32 42.75 10.33 19.29
C PHE A 32 43.21 9.72 17.96
N GLN A 33 44.29 10.22 17.35
CA GLN A 33 44.86 9.66 16.12
C GLN A 33 45.31 8.21 16.32
N GLN A 34 45.99 7.90 17.43
CA GLN A 34 46.40 6.53 17.75
C GLN A 34 45.20 5.59 17.93
N LEU A 35 44.15 6.02 18.64
CA LEU A 35 42.92 5.25 18.80
C LEU A 35 42.16 5.08 17.47
N TRP A 36 42.19 6.10 16.61
CA TRP A 36 41.57 6.06 15.29
C TRP A 36 42.31 5.11 14.34
N GLU A 37 43.63 5.13 14.32
CA GLU A 37 44.46 4.20 13.54
C GLU A 37 44.34 2.75 14.06
N ALA A 38 44.31 2.56 15.38
CA ALA A 38 44.09 1.24 15.99
C ALA A 38 42.70 0.68 15.67
N THR A 39 41.67 1.52 15.63
CA THR A 39 40.32 1.10 15.21
C THR A 39 40.23 0.84 13.72
N GLN A 40 40.91 1.60 12.86
CA GLN A 40 40.97 1.32 11.42
C GLN A 40 41.72 0.02 11.10
N ALA A 41 42.81 -0.28 11.81
CA ALA A 41 43.50 -1.57 11.68
C ALA A 41 42.58 -2.76 12.03
N GLY A 42 41.62 -2.56 12.94
CA GLY A 42 40.56 -3.54 13.28
C GLY A 42 39.33 -3.50 12.36
N GLN A 43 39.09 -2.46 11.57
CA GLN A 43 37.91 -2.39 10.69
C GLN A 43 37.89 -3.48 9.61
N GLY A 44 39.07 -3.96 9.19
CA GLY A 44 39.18 -5.08 8.25
C GLY A 44 38.59 -6.40 8.79
N CYS A 45 38.71 -6.67 10.10
CA CYS A 45 38.12 -7.87 10.70
C CYS A 45 36.61 -7.70 10.99
N ILE A 46 36.17 -6.49 11.32
CA ILE A 46 34.75 -6.19 11.56
C ILE A 46 33.94 -6.29 10.25
N GLN A 47 34.48 -5.83 9.11
CA GLN A 47 33.81 -6.00 7.80
C GLN A 47 33.72 -7.46 7.35
N GLN A 48 34.61 -8.33 7.80
CA GLN A 48 34.54 -9.78 7.53
C GLN A 48 33.57 -10.51 8.47
N GLN A 49 33.34 -9.99 9.67
CA GLN A 49 32.42 -10.58 10.65
C GLN A 49 30.98 -10.13 10.49
N ILE A 50 30.72 -8.97 9.85
CA ILE A 50 29.36 -8.51 9.57
C ILE A 50 28.84 -9.25 8.33
N PRO A 51 27.79 -10.10 8.46
CA PRO A 51 27.17 -10.72 7.31
C PRO A 51 26.70 -9.63 6.34
N GLN A 52 26.92 -9.80 5.04
CA GLN A 52 26.35 -8.89 4.05
C GLN A 52 24.82 -9.01 4.04
N LEU A 53 24.17 -8.16 4.84
CA LEU A 53 22.71 -8.09 4.97
C LEU A 53 22.04 -7.54 3.70
N LEU A 54 22.77 -6.74 2.92
CA LEU A 54 22.28 -6.10 1.70
C LEU A 54 23.00 -6.69 0.49
N ARG A 55 22.31 -7.55 -0.25
CA ARG A 55 22.80 -8.07 -1.53
C ARG A 55 22.31 -7.15 -2.66
N PRO A 56 23.16 -6.85 -3.66
CA PRO A 56 22.71 -6.13 -4.84
C PRO A 56 21.63 -6.94 -5.58
N ALA A 57 20.74 -6.24 -6.27
CA ALA A 57 19.74 -6.88 -7.13
C ALA A 57 20.44 -7.82 -8.13
N PRO A 58 19.90 -9.01 -8.39
CA PRO A 58 20.52 -9.94 -9.32
C PRO A 58 20.56 -9.33 -10.72
N GLN A 59 21.62 -9.65 -11.47
CA GLN A 59 21.75 -9.20 -12.85
C GLN A 59 20.66 -9.88 -13.72
N PRO A 60 20.08 -9.16 -14.69
CA PRO A 60 19.07 -9.73 -15.60
C PRO A 60 19.66 -10.94 -16.33
N GLY A 61 18.89 -12.04 -16.42
CA GLY A 61 19.33 -13.30 -17.03
C GLY A 61 20.26 -14.17 -16.17
N SER A 62 20.64 -13.73 -14.97
CA SER A 62 21.35 -14.61 -14.02
C SER A 62 20.41 -15.69 -13.48
N ILE A 63 20.95 -16.87 -13.11
CA ILE A 63 20.16 -17.94 -12.47
C ILE A 63 19.42 -17.42 -11.24
N LYS A 64 20.03 -16.53 -10.47
CA LYS A 64 19.39 -15.91 -9.30
C LYS A 64 18.18 -15.06 -9.69
N ALA A 65 18.26 -14.30 -10.78
CA ALA A 65 17.12 -13.53 -11.29
C ALA A 65 15.99 -14.44 -11.77
N LEU A 66 16.31 -15.50 -12.53
CA LEU A 66 15.32 -16.46 -13.01
C LEU A 66 14.65 -17.23 -11.86
N VAL A 67 15.42 -17.66 -10.86
CA VAL A 67 14.89 -18.33 -9.66
C VAL A 67 14.00 -17.36 -8.86
N GLN A 68 14.41 -16.10 -8.73
CA GLN A 68 13.61 -15.08 -8.06
C GLN A 68 12.29 -14.84 -8.80
N GLU A 69 12.32 -14.69 -10.12
CA GLU A 69 11.13 -14.51 -10.95
C GLU A 69 10.18 -15.70 -10.81
N GLN A 70 10.68 -16.92 -10.94
CA GLN A 70 9.88 -18.14 -10.74
C GLN A 70 9.30 -18.24 -9.33
N ALA A 71 10.05 -17.87 -8.30
CA ALA A 71 9.57 -17.85 -6.92
C ALA A 71 8.44 -16.82 -6.73
N ILE A 72 8.56 -15.63 -7.33
CA ILE A 72 7.52 -14.60 -7.31
C ILE A 72 6.26 -15.11 -8.00
N THR A 73 6.38 -15.66 -9.21
CA THR A 73 5.24 -16.23 -9.96
C THR A 73 4.56 -17.34 -9.18
N GLN A 74 5.33 -18.27 -8.59
CA GLN A 74 4.78 -19.34 -7.78
C GLN A 74 4.05 -18.80 -6.54
N GLN A 75 4.63 -17.82 -5.86
CA GLN A 75 3.99 -17.17 -4.71
C GLN A 75 2.67 -16.51 -5.10
N GLN A 76 2.63 -15.79 -6.23
CA GLN A 76 1.41 -15.18 -6.73
C GLN A 76 0.33 -16.23 -7.06
N GLN A 77 0.71 -17.35 -7.69
CA GLN A 77 -0.20 -18.45 -7.97
C GLN A 77 -0.78 -19.08 -6.70
N LEU A 78 0.05 -19.28 -5.67
CA LEU A 78 -0.41 -19.80 -4.38
C LEU A 78 -1.39 -18.84 -3.71
N GLN A 79 -1.11 -17.54 -3.74
CA GLN A 79 -2.01 -16.54 -3.18
C GLN A 79 -3.32 -16.43 -3.96
N ALA A 80 -3.28 -16.56 -5.30
CA ALA A 80 -4.47 -16.59 -6.14
C ALA A 80 -5.37 -17.78 -5.82
N ARG A 81 -4.79 -18.98 -5.60
CA ARG A 81 -5.54 -20.18 -5.19
C ARG A 81 -6.17 -20.08 -3.80
N GLN A 82 -5.66 -19.19 -2.95
CA GLN A 82 -6.19 -18.94 -1.61
C GLN A 82 -7.19 -17.77 -1.57
N GLN A 83 -7.51 -17.17 -2.72
CA GLN A 83 -8.58 -16.16 -2.77
C GLN A 83 -9.94 -16.81 -2.58
N LEU A 84 -10.86 -16.05 -1.99
CA LEU A 84 -12.27 -16.41 -1.96
C LEU A 84 -12.91 -16.02 -3.28
N ASP A 85 -13.64 -16.95 -3.89
CA ASP A 85 -14.45 -16.71 -5.08
C ASP A 85 -15.74 -15.95 -4.72
N ASP A 86 -16.41 -15.40 -5.73
CA ASP A 86 -17.65 -14.62 -5.51
C ASP A 86 -18.79 -15.48 -4.94
N ALA A 87 -18.92 -16.73 -5.38
CA ALA A 87 -19.88 -17.67 -4.83
C ALA A 87 -19.61 -17.97 -3.34
N ALA A 88 -18.33 -18.13 -2.96
CA ALA A 88 -17.95 -18.36 -1.57
C ALA A 88 -18.19 -17.14 -0.69
N LEU A 89 -18.02 -15.92 -1.22
CA LEU A 89 -18.35 -14.69 -0.51
C LEU A 89 -19.86 -14.55 -0.29
N GLN A 90 -20.67 -14.87 -1.30
CA GLN A 90 -22.14 -14.87 -1.17
C GLN A 90 -22.62 -15.91 -0.16
N GLU A 91 -22.07 -17.12 -0.20
CA GLU A 91 -22.38 -18.16 0.80
C GLU A 91 -22.02 -17.70 2.21
N LEU A 92 -20.89 -17.00 2.37
CA LEU A 92 -20.49 -16.42 3.65
C LEU A 92 -21.46 -15.35 4.16
N GLU A 93 -21.93 -14.47 3.27
CA GLU A 93 -22.92 -13.44 3.58
C GLU A 93 -24.25 -14.06 4.04
N LEU A 94 -24.70 -15.12 3.36
CA LEU A 94 -25.89 -15.89 3.75
C LEU A 94 -25.75 -16.55 5.12
N MET A 95 -24.63 -17.23 5.39
CA MET A 95 -24.38 -17.85 6.70
C MET A 95 -24.40 -16.82 7.85
N LEU A 96 -23.89 -15.61 7.59
CA LEU A 96 -23.92 -14.51 8.56
C LEU A 96 -25.33 -13.97 8.79
N GLU A 97 -26.16 -13.88 7.75
CA GLU A 97 -27.56 -13.47 7.85
C GLU A 97 -28.39 -14.50 8.62
N GLU A 98 -28.23 -15.78 8.31
CA GLU A 98 -28.90 -16.87 9.02
C GLU A 98 -28.56 -16.86 10.52
N ALA A 99 -27.27 -16.71 10.85
CA ALA A 99 -26.83 -16.63 12.24
C ALA A 99 -27.38 -15.39 12.97
N ALA A 100 -27.45 -14.23 12.30
CA ALA A 100 -28.02 -13.02 12.87
C ALA A 100 -29.54 -13.17 13.11
N VAL A 101 -30.27 -13.82 12.21
CA VAL A 101 -31.70 -14.12 12.39
C VAL A 101 -31.92 -15.08 13.56
N MET A 102 -31.11 -16.13 13.70
CA MET A 102 -31.20 -17.06 14.83
C MET A 102 -30.80 -16.43 16.17
N GLY A 103 -29.93 -15.40 16.15
CA GLY A 103 -29.51 -14.65 17.33
C GLY A 103 -30.56 -13.69 17.88
N LEU A 104 -31.56 -13.32 17.08
CA LEU A 104 -32.70 -12.53 17.53
C LEU A 104 -33.65 -13.45 18.31
N GLY A 105 -33.82 -13.17 19.60
CA GLY A 105 -34.82 -13.87 20.42
C GLY A 105 -36.23 -13.74 19.81
N PRO A 106 -37.13 -14.71 20.04
CA PRO A 106 -38.46 -14.67 19.47
C PRO A 106 -39.22 -13.40 19.92
N GLY A 107 -39.66 -12.58 18.97
CA GLY A 107 -40.50 -11.40 19.21
C GLY A 107 -39.78 -10.05 19.30
N VAL A 108 -38.50 -9.96 18.93
CA VAL A 108 -37.79 -8.67 18.80
C VAL A 108 -38.03 -8.11 17.39
N ASP A 109 -38.44 -6.84 17.31
CA ASP A 109 -38.59 -6.15 16.02
C ASP A 109 -37.29 -6.24 15.19
N PRO A 110 -37.36 -6.49 13.88
CA PRO A 110 -36.19 -6.53 13.03
C PRO A 110 -35.69 -5.09 12.83
N GLY A 111 -34.92 -4.60 13.80
CA GLY A 111 -34.03 -3.48 13.59
C GLY A 111 -32.93 -3.85 12.58
N GLU A 112 -31.83 -3.11 12.61
CA GLU A 112 -30.64 -3.49 11.84
C GLU A 112 -30.13 -4.87 12.31
N PRO A 113 -29.88 -5.83 11.40
CA PRO A 113 -29.41 -7.16 11.79
C PRO A 113 -28.04 -7.06 12.47
N ARG A 114 -27.87 -7.83 13.55
CA ARG A 114 -26.70 -7.76 14.44
C ARG A 114 -26.22 -9.14 14.81
N ILE A 115 -24.92 -9.25 15.08
CA ILE A 115 -24.27 -10.52 15.44
C ILE A 115 -23.41 -10.35 16.69
N ASN A 116 -23.57 -11.24 17.67
CA ASN A 116 -22.73 -11.28 18.86
C ASN A 116 -21.41 -12.03 18.58
N TYR A 117 -20.47 -11.99 19.53
CA TYR A 117 -19.18 -12.64 19.35
C TYR A 117 -19.29 -14.18 19.26
N ASP A 118 -20.20 -14.79 20.02
CA ASP A 118 -20.39 -16.24 20.02
C ASP A 118 -20.85 -16.74 18.64
N LEU A 119 -21.88 -16.13 18.06
CA LEU A 119 -22.37 -16.41 16.72
C LEU A 119 -21.31 -16.11 15.67
N PHE A 120 -20.56 -15.00 15.82
CA PHE A 120 -19.43 -14.70 14.93
C PHE A 120 -18.38 -15.82 14.91
N THR A 121 -18.06 -16.40 16.08
CA THR A 121 -17.12 -17.54 16.16
C THR A 121 -17.71 -18.84 15.64
N GLN A 122 -19.02 -19.07 15.82
CA GLN A 122 -19.71 -20.23 15.26
C GLN A 122 -19.71 -20.19 13.73
N VAL A 123 -20.11 -19.07 13.14
CA VAL A 123 -20.05 -18.86 11.69
C VAL A 123 -18.62 -18.99 11.17
N ALA A 124 -17.62 -18.47 11.90
CA ALA A 124 -16.22 -18.65 11.52
C ALA A 124 -15.82 -20.14 11.43
N SER A 125 -16.26 -20.96 12.38
CA SER A 125 -15.95 -22.38 12.42
C SER A 125 -16.66 -23.17 11.31
N GLU A 126 -17.94 -22.86 11.06
CA GLU A 126 -18.72 -23.49 10.00
C GLU A 126 -18.22 -23.08 8.61
N ALA A 127 -17.95 -21.80 8.41
CA ALA A 127 -17.41 -21.29 7.16
C ALA A 127 -16.01 -21.84 6.88
N ALA A 128 -15.16 -22.02 7.90
CA ALA A 128 -13.85 -22.65 7.71
C ALA A 128 -13.98 -24.14 7.29
N ALA A 129 -15.01 -24.85 7.78
CA ALA A 129 -15.27 -26.23 7.40
C ALA A 129 -15.84 -26.36 5.98
N ARG A 130 -16.70 -25.43 5.54
CA ARG A 130 -17.34 -25.44 4.21
C ARG A 130 -16.49 -24.83 3.10
N LEU A 131 -15.97 -23.62 3.34
CA LEU A 131 -15.28 -22.78 2.35
C LEU A 131 -13.76 -22.89 2.45
N GLY A 132 -13.24 -23.58 3.47
CA GLY A 132 -11.83 -23.84 3.65
C GLY A 132 -11.05 -22.74 4.39
N PRO A 133 -9.71 -22.87 4.44
CA PRO A 133 -8.87 -22.04 5.31
C PRO A 133 -8.78 -20.58 4.89
N ALA A 134 -9.13 -20.22 3.65
CA ALA A 134 -9.11 -18.85 3.17
C ALA A 134 -10.03 -17.92 3.99
N VAL A 135 -11.16 -18.43 4.46
CA VAL A 135 -12.12 -17.68 5.28
C VAL A 135 -11.58 -17.37 6.68
N SER A 136 -10.74 -18.26 7.23
CA SER A 136 -10.22 -18.09 8.60
C SER A 136 -9.48 -16.77 8.80
N ALA A 137 -8.81 -16.25 7.76
CA ALA A 137 -8.09 -14.99 7.84
C ALA A 137 -9.03 -13.78 8.01
N LEU A 138 -10.29 -13.89 7.60
CA LEU A 138 -11.31 -12.85 7.74
C LEU A 138 -11.83 -12.78 9.18
N PHE A 139 -12.02 -13.94 9.80
CA PHE A 139 -12.56 -14.08 11.14
C PHE A 139 -11.45 -14.07 12.19
N SER A 140 -11.27 -12.91 12.83
CA SER A 140 -10.37 -12.78 13.98
C SER A 140 -11.04 -11.94 15.06
N ALA A 141 -10.65 -12.15 16.32
CA ALA A 141 -11.11 -11.29 17.42
C ALA A 141 -10.80 -9.80 17.14
N ALA A 142 -9.64 -9.53 16.53
CA ALA A 142 -9.27 -8.19 16.10
C ALA A 142 -10.17 -7.62 15.00
N THR A 143 -10.76 -8.46 14.14
CA THR A 143 -11.77 -8.03 13.16
C THR A 143 -13.05 -7.58 13.87
N PHE A 144 -13.56 -8.39 14.81
CA PHE A 144 -14.78 -8.11 15.55
C PHE A 144 -14.69 -6.80 16.36
N LEU A 145 -13.54 -6.56 17.00
CA LEU A 145 -13.31 -5.37 17.82
C LEU A 145 -13.20 -4.06 17.03
N LYS A 146 -13.18 -4.08 15.69
CA LYS A 146 -13.17 -2.87 14.86
C LYS A 146 -14.51 -2.16 14.78
N PHE A 147 -15.59 -2.85 15.11
CA PHE A 147 -16.94 -2.33 14.99
C PHE A 147 -17.44 -1.80 16.33
N GLU A 148 -18.31 -0.79 16.26
CA GLU A 148 -19.05 -0.35 17.42
C GLU A 148 -20.00 -1.45 17.88
N ARG A 149 -19.96 -1.72 19.18
CA ARG A 149 -20.76 -2.75 19.84
C ARG A 149 -21.89 -2.08 20.59
N ASP A 150 -23.06 -2.70 20.56
CA ASP A 150 -24.18 -2.25 21.38
C ASP A 150 -24.03 -2.67 22.85
N ALA A 151 -25.04 -2.34 23.66
CA ALA A 151 -25.08 -2.70 25.08
C ALA A 151 -25.05 -4.22 25.34
N ALA A 152 -25.45 -5.03 24.35
CA ALA A 152 -25.39 -6.49 24.40
C ALA A 152 -24.08 -7.07 23.83
N GLY A 153 -23.16 -6.22 23.38
CA GLY A 153 -21.89 -6.62 22.79
C GLY A 153 -21.98 -7.10 21.33
N ALA A 154 -23.10 -6.87 20.65
CA ALA A 154 -23.30 -7.24 19.25
C ALA A 154 -22.92 -6.11 18.29
N ILE A 155 -22.49 -6.49 17.08
CA ILE A 155 -22.05 -5.57 16.03
C ILE A 155 -23.05 -5.55 14.87
N SER A 156 -23.10 -4.44 14.13
CA SER A 156 -23.91 -4.30 12.91
C SER A 156 -23.45 -5.30 11.84
N LEU A 157 -24.38 -6.15 11.40
CA LEU A 157 -24.12 -7.13 10.35
C LEU A 157 -23.86 -6.48 8.98
N PRO A 158 -24.62 -5.45 8.54
CA PRO A 158 -24.36 -4.80 7.25
C PRO A 158 -22.96 -4.18 7.18
N LEU A 159 -22.50 -3.55 8.27
CA LEU A 159 -21.14 -3.01 8.34
C LEU A 159 -20.07 -4.10 8.29
N LEU A 160 -20.32 -5.25 8.92
CA LEU A 160 -19.42 -6.40 8.86
C LEU A 160 -19.33 -6.96 7.43
N GLN A 161 -20.46 -7.19 6.77
CA GLN A 161 -20.49 -7.71 5.39
C GLN A 161 -19.75 -6.77 4.43
N GLN A 162 -20.02 -5.46 4.49
CA GLN A 162 -19.29 -4.46 3.70
C GLN A 162 -17.78 -4.49 3.94
N TYR A 163 -17.36 -4.65 5.21
CA TYR A 163 -15.94 -4.78 5.54
C TYR A 163 -15.32 -6.05 4.95
N LEU A 164 -16.01 -7.19 5.01
CA LEU A 164 -15.54 -8.46 4.46
C LEU A 164 -15.41 -8.39 2.94
N ALA A 165 -16.46 -7.93 2.25
CA ALA A 165 -16.46 -7.72 0.81
C ALA A 165 -15.31 -6.81 0.38
N ARG A 166 -15.11 -5.68 1.06
CA ARG A 166 -13.99 -4.77 0.79
C ARG A 166 -12.63 -5.40 1.06
N ARG A 167 -12.50 -6.21 2.11
CA ARG A 167 -11.23 -6.91 2.41
C ARG A 167 -10.88 -7.93 1.33
N VAL A 168 -11.85 -8.66 0.81
CA VAL A 168 -11.68 -9.59 -0.32
C VAL A 168 -11.34 -8.82 -1.61
N ALA A 169 -12.07 -7.75 -1.91
CA ALA A 169 -11.80 -6.89 -3.08
C ALA A 169 -10.39 -6.30 -3.06
N ASN A 170 -9.91 -5.85 -1.90
CA ASN A 170 -8.55 -5.35 -1.71
C ASN A 170 -7.50 -6.45 -1.90
N ALA A 171 -7.76 -7.68 -1.43
CA ALA A 171 -6.85 -8.81 -1.61
C ALA A 171 -6.73 -9.18 -3.10
N ARG A 172 -7.85 -9.23 -3.82
CA ARG A 172 -7.89 -9.46 -5.26
C ARG A 172 -7.15 -8.35 -6.02
N LEU A 173 -7.42 -7.09 -5.67
CA LEU A 173 -6.72 -5.95 -6.28
C LEU A 173 -5.22 -6.03 -6.10
N ARG A 174 -4.78 -6.40 -4.89
CA ARG A 174 -3.36 -6.52 -4.58
C ARG A 174 -2.70 -7.58 -5.47
N LEU A 175 -3.37 -8.70 -5.70
CA LEU A 175 -2.88 -9.75 -6.61
C LEU A 175 -2.85 -9.29 -8.06
N GLN A 176 -3.91 -8.62 -8.51
CA GLN A 176 -3.96 -8.04 -9.86
C GLN A 176 -2.80 -7.07 -10.08
N LEU A 177 -2.56 -6.15 -9.15
CA LEU A 177 -1.45 -5.20 -9.24
C LEU A 177 -0.08 -5.89 -9.13
N ALA A 178 0.04 -6.92 -8.29
CA ALA A 178 1.28 -7.69 -8.14
C ALA A 178 1.69 -8.42 -9.43
N ALA A 179 0.73 -8.81 -10.27
CA ALA A 179 1.02 -9.40 -11.58
C ALA A 179 1.77 -8.45 -12.54
N TYR A 180 1.70 -7.13 -12.30
CA TYR A 180 2.43 -6.13 -13.08
C TYR A 180 3.76 -5.70 -12.45
N ASP A 181 4.08 -6.17 -11.24
CA ASP A 181 5.35 -5.92 -10.54
C ASP A 181 6.36 -7.03 -10.87
N GLU A 182 6.98 -6.92 -12.04
CA GLU A 182 7.97 -7.88 -12.56
C GLU A 182 9.18 -8.07 -11.63
N ALA A 183 9.55 -7.02 -10.89
CA ALA A 183 10.71 -7.03 -10.00
C ALA A 183 10.37 -7.46 -8.56
N GLY A 184 9.10 -7.65 -8.23
CA GLY A 184 8.63 -8.00 -6.89
C GLY A 184 8.99 -6.95 -5.82
N THR A 185 9.08 -5.69 -6.21
CA THR A 185 9.53 -4.59 -5.32
C THR A 185 8.42 -4.04 -4.42
N GLY A 186 7.17 -4.42 -4.69
CA GLY A 186 5.99 -3.81 -4.08
C GLY A 186 5.70 -2.41 -4.59
N MET A 187 6.29 -2.02 -5.73
CA MET A 187 6.12 -0.73 -6.38
C MET A 187 5.80 -0.91 -7.86
N LEU A 188 4.99 -0.01 -8.42
CA LEU A 188 4.70 0.07 -9.84
C LEU A 188 5.24 1.39 -10.41
N ASP A 189 5.93 1.29 -11.54
CA ASP A 189 6.27 2.43 -12.36
C ASP A 189 5.08 2.88 -13.24
N VAL A 190 5.28 3.96 -13.99
CA VAL A 190 4.25 4.53 -14.87
C VAL A 190 3.83 3.55 -15.97
N GLN A 191 4.76 2.78 -16.53
CA GLN A 191 4.48 1.87 -17.64
C GLN A 191 3.73 0.62 -17.16
N GLN A 192 4.13 0.06 -16.03
CA GLN A 192 3.44 -1.02 -15.34
C GLN A 192 2.02 -0.61 -14.96
N LEU A 193 1.82 0.60 -14.44
CA LEU A 193 0.51 1.12 -14.11
C LEU A 193 -0.38 1.33 -15.35
N GLN A 194 0.20 1.82 -16.46
CA GLN A 194 -0.52 1.95 -17.74
C GLN A 194 -0.94 0.59 -18.30
N ARG A 195 -0.09 -0.44 -18.21
CA ARG A 195 -0.43 -1.81 -18.62
C ARG A 195 -1.58 -2.38 -17.80
N TYR A 196 -1.56 -2.18 -16.48
CA TYR A 196 -2.68 -2.55 -15.61
C TYR A 196 -3.96 -1.84 -16.04
N LEU A 197 -3.94 -0.50 -16.17
CA LEU A 197 -5.12 0.27 -16.57
C LEU A 197 -5.64 -0.14 -17.95
N ALA A 198 -4.76 -0.46 -18.90
CA ALA A 198 -5.18 -0.93 -20.23
C ALA A 198 -6.00 -2.21 -20.13
N SER A 199 -5.57 -3.17 -19.31
CA SER A 199 -6.31 -4.41 -19.08
C SER A 199 -7.64 -4.17 -18.35
N ALA A 200 -7.63 -3.30 -17.34
CA ALA A 200 -8.83 -2.99 -16.55
C ALA A 200 -9.89 -2.28 -17.40
N VAL A 201 -9.46 -1.28 -18.20
CA VAL A 201 -10.35 -0.56 -19.12
C VAL A 201 -10.96 -1.50 -20.17
N ALA A 202 -10.18 -2.46 -20.69
CA ALA A 202 -10.69 -3.44 -21.64
C ALA A 202 -11.78 -4.35 -21.03
N SER A 203 -11.71 -4.63 -19.73
CA SER A 203 -12.75 -5.37 -19.00
C SER A 203 -13.92 -4.50 -18.54
N ALA A 204 -13.80 -3.17 -18.58
CA ALA A 204 -14.82 -2.25 -18.09
C ALA A 204 -15.87 -1.96 -19.18
N PRO A 205 -17.11 -2.46 -19.07
CA PRO A 205 -18.14 -2.20 -20.08
C PRO A 205 -18.44 -0.70 -20.22
N LEU A 206 -18.34 0.05 -19.12
CA LEU A 206 -18.60 1.48 -19.06
C LEU A 206 -17.51 2.33 -19.74
N LEU A 207 -16.33 1.78 -19.97
CA LEU A 207 -15.22 2.45 -20.67
C LEU A 207 -15.02 1.92 -22.09
N ALA A 208 -15.85 0.96 -22.53
CA ALA A 208 -15.85 0.46 -23.90
C ALA A 208 -16.25 1.51 -24.94
N CYS A 209 -16.86 2.63 -24.52
CA CYS A 209 -17.23 3.77 -25.36
C CYS A 209 -16.06 4.73 -25.65
N VAL A 210 -14.89 4.53 -25.04
CA VAL A 210 -13.71 5.36 -25.30
C VAL A 210 -13.19 5.09 -26.72
N GLU A 211 -12.99 6.15 -27.50
CA GLU A 211 -12.46 6.03 -28.86
C GLU A 211 -11.07 5.33 -28.85
N PRO A 212 -10.84 4.31 -29.69
CA PRO A 212 -9.58 3.57 -29.70
C PRO A 212 -8.34 4.45 -29.93
N SER A 213 -8.50 5.52 -30.72
CA SER A 213 -7.46 6.52 -30.99
C SER A 213 -7.08 7.34 -29.75
N PHE A 214 -8.03 7.55 -28.83
CA PHE A 214 -7.85 8.33 -27.61
C PHE A 214 -7.40 7.48 -26.42
N LEU A 215 -7.57 6.16 -26.48
CA LEU A 215 -7.21 5.24 -25.40
C LEU A 215 -5.77 5.43 -24.85
N PRO A 216 -4.71 5.60 -25.67
CA PRO A 216 -3.37 5.84 -25.16
C PRO A 216 -3.27 7.12 -24.32
N ASN A 217 -3.93 8.20 -24.75
CA ASN A 217 -3.97 9.47 -24.02
C ASN A 217 -4.75 9.33 -22.72
N TYR A 218 -5.87 8.61 -22.73
CA TYR A 218 -6.66 8.32 -21.53
C TYR A 218 -5.82 7.57 -20.48
N LEU A 219 -5.14 6.50 -20.87
CA LEU A 219 -4.28 5.70 -19.99
C LEU A 219 -3.13 6.54 -19.41
N GLN A 220 -2.55 7.42 -20.22
CA GLN A 220 -1.52 8.34 -19.76
C GLN A 220 -2.06 9.37 -18.75
N ILE A 221 -3.25 9.91 -18.97
CA ILE A 221 -3.90 10.83 -18.03
C ILE A 221 -4.26 10.11 -16.73
N ALA A 222 -4.87 8.93 -16.81
CA ALA A 222 -5.29 8.14 -15.65
C ALA A 222 -4.10 7.70 -14.79
N SER A 223 -3.04 7.17 -15.41
CA SER A 223 -1.80 6.81 -14.70
C SER A 223 -1.16 8.02 -14.02
N ARG A 224 -1.10 9.18 -14.69
CA ARG A 224 -0.59 10.42 -14.09
C ARG A 224 -1.45 10.93 -12.94
N LYS A 225 -2.79 10.81 -13.04
CA LYS A 225 -3.68 11.13 -11.92
C LYS A 225 -3.37 10.26 -10.71
N LEU A 226 -3.20 8.94 -10.88
CA LEU A 226 -2.84 8.05 -9.77
C LEU A 226 -1.48 8.39 -9.16
N LEU A 227 -0.49 8.68 -9.99
CA LEU A 227 0.84 9.13 -9.56
C LEU A 227 0.82 10.49 -8.87
N LEU A 228 -0.13 11.37 -9.17
CA LEU A 228 -0.25 12.66 -8.48
C LEU A 228 -0.60 12.49 -7.00
N PHE A 229 -1.44 11.50 -6.67
CA PHE A 229 -1.89 11.26 -5.29
C PHE A 229 -1.01 10.28 -4.53
N HIS A 230 -0.51 9.25 -5.20
CA HIS A 230 0.22 8.15 -4.57
C HIS A 230 1.68 8.04 -5.03
N GLY A 231 2.09 8.85 -5.99
CA GLY A 231 3.45 8.82 -6.51
C GLY A 231 4.46 9.32 -5.51
N ARG A 232 5.56 8.59 -5.40
CA ARG A 232 6.75 8.97 -4.65
C ARG A 232 7.94 8.90 -5.60
N HIS A 233 8.93 9.75 -5.38
CA HIS A 233 10.18 9.62 -6.13
C HIS A 233 10.90 8.35 -5.72
N SER A 234 11.17 7.47 -6.69
CA SER A 234 12.01 6.30 -6.50
C SER A 234 13.41 6.74 -6.09
N ARG A 235 13.85 6.31 -4.91
CA ARG A 235 15.24 6.50 -4.46
C ARG A 235 16.22 5.65 -5.29
N GLN A 236 15.74 4.55 -5.89
CA GLN A 236 16.56 3.66 -6.72
C GLN A 236 16.91 4.29 -8.07
N GLN A 237 16.02 5.12 -8.64
CA GLN A 237 16.30 5.80 -9.92
C GLN A 237 17.43 6.82 -9.84
N ARG A 238 17.77 7.34 -8.64
CA ARG A 238 18.92 8.25 -8.47
C ARG A 238 20.28 7.61 -8.72
N ARG A 239 20.35 6.28 -8.90
CA ARG A 239 21.59 5.53 -9.14
C ARG A 239 21.72 4.94 -10.55
N SER A 240 20.68 5.00 -11.37
CA SER A 240 20.74 4.48 -12.76
C SER A 240 20.80 5.64 -13.75
N PRO A 241 21.94 5.91 -14.40
CA PRO A 241 22.10 7.05 -15.31
C PRO A 241 21.39 6.90 -16.66
N ASN A 242 20.83 5.72 -16.98
CA ASN A 242 20.51 5.35 -18.37
C ASN A 242 19.03 5.21 -18.70
N THR A 243 18.09 5.60 -17.83
CA THR A 243 16.66 5.57 -18.19
C THR A 243 16.17 6.97 -18.59
N SER A 244 16.08 7.20 -19.89
CA SER A 244 15.58 8.43 -20.54
C SER A 244 14.07 8.64 -20.45
N SER A 245 13.38 8.00 -19.50
CA SER A 245 11.93 8.16 -19.36
C SER A 245 11.61 9.51 -18.71
N SER A 246 10.91 10.37 -19.45
CA SER A 246 10.45 11.72 -19.10
C SER A 246 9.52 11.81 -17.88
N SER A 247 9.29 10.70 -17.16
CA SER A 247 8.50 10.61 -15.94
C SER A 247 9.43 10.37 -14.75
N GLY A 248 10.19 11.40 -14.35
CA GLY A 248 11.27 11.35 -13.37
C GLY A 248 11.08 10.38 -12.19
N GLY A 249 11.48 9.12 -12.39
CA GLY A 249 11.48 8.03 -11.41
C GLY A 249 10.26 7.91 -10.50
N LEU A 250 9.07 8.35 -10.93
CA LEU A 250 7.88 8.32 -10.08
C LEU A 250 7.35 6.89 -10.02
N VAL A 251 7.23 6.37 -8.80
CA VAL A 251 6.73 5.02 -8.52
C VAL A 251 5.63 5.09 -7.47
N VAL A 252 4.72 4.13 -7.51
CA VAL A 252 3.64 4.01 -6.52
C VAL A 252 3.75 2.70 -5.78
N ARG A 253 3.55 2.70 -4.46
CA ARG A 253 3.50 1.45 -3.68
C ARG A 253 2.16 0.75 -3.86
N LEU A 254 2.17 -0.57 -4.06
CA LEU A 254 0.94 -1.36 -4.15
C LEU A 254 0.03 -1.17 -2.93
N GLY A 255 0.62 -1.10 -1.73
CA GLY A 255 -0.14 -0.89 -0.50
C GLY A 255 -0.87 0.46 -0.42
N GLU A 256 -0.36 1.49 -1.08
CA GLU A 256 -1.01 2.82 -1.14
C GLU A 256 -2.15 2.80 -2.19
N LEU A 257 -1.93 2.12 -3.33
CA LEU A 257 -2.98 1.94 -4.34
C LEU A 257 -4.15 1.09 -3.84
N VAL A 258 -3.89 -0.05 -3.20
CA VAL A 258 -4.95 -0.97 -2.77
C VAL A 258 -5.89 -0.31 -1.75
N ASN A 259 -5.38 0.59 -0.92
CA ASN A 259 -6.20 1.30 0.08
C ASN A 259 -6.74 2.64 -0.45
N SER A 260 -6.48 2.98 -1.72
CA SER A 260 -6.90 4.23 -2.33
C SER A 260 -8.40 4.25 -2.59
N PRO A 261 -9.13 5.33 -2.24
CA PRO A 261 -10.53 5.49 -2.62
C PRO A 261 -10.70 5.53 -4.15
N VAL A 262 -9.70 6.03 -4.89
CA VAL A 262 -9.72 6.04 -6.36
C VAL A 262 -9.76 4.62 -6.92
N MET A 263 -9.05 3.68 -6.30
CA MET A 263 -9.04 2.30 -6.77
C MET A 263 -10.33 1.58 -6.41
N ALA A 264 -10.96 1.91 -5.28
CA ALA A 264 -12.29 1.43 -4.93
C ALA A 264 -13.33 1.87 -5.97
N GLU A 265 -13.34 3.16 -6.36
CA GLU A 265 -14.21 3.68 -7.42
C GLU A 265 -13.99 2.95 -8.77
N LEU A 266 -12.74 2.59 -9.11
CA LEU A 266 -12.44 1.81 -10.31
C LEU A 266 -13.00 0.39 -10.21
N GLN A 267 -12.85 -0.27 -9.06
CA GLN A 267 -13.36 -1.63 -8.86
C GLN A 267 -14.89 -1.68 -8.91
N GLU A 268 -15.56 -0.69 -8.33
CA GLU A 268 -17.01 -0.55 -8.44
C GLU A 268 -17.44 -0.40 -9.91
N MET A 269 -16.75 0.42 -10.71
CA MET A 269 -17.00 0.53 -12.14
C MET A 269 -16.79 -0.79 -12.91
N LEU A 270 -15.82 -1.60 -12.50
CA LEU A 270 -15.53 -2.90 -13.13
C LEU A 270 -16.59 -3.95 -12.79
N LEU A 271 -17.21 -3.86 -11.61
CA LEU A 271 -18.25 -4.76 -11.15
C LEU A 271 -19.64 -4.39 -11.71
N LEU A 272 -19.87 -3.11 -11.99
CA LEU A 272 -21.13 -2.64 -12.60
C LEU A 272 -21.21 -3.09 -14.07
N GLY A 273 -22.10 -4.06 -14.33
CA GLY A 273 -22.38 -4.56 -15.67
C GLY A 273 -23.04 -3.52 -16.60
N PRO A 274 -23.11 -3.80 -17.92
CA PRO A 274 -23.79 -2.96 -18.89
C PRO A 274 -25.30 -3.00 -18.66
N GLY A 275 -25.82 -2.16 -17.76
CA GLY A 275 -27.23 -2.14 -17.39
C GLY A 275 -27.56 -1.46 -16.06
N ALA A 276 -26.57 -1.07 -15.25
CA ALA A 276 -26.82 -0.23 -14.09
C ALA A 276 -27.21 1.19 -14.55
N GLU A 277 -28.46 1.58 -14.34
CA GLU A 277 -29.06 2.88 -14.73
C GLU A 277 -28.50 4.11 -13.99
N GLN A 278 -27.23 4.10 -13.59
CA GLN A 278 -26.55 5.23 -12.96
C GLN A 278 -25.56 5.90 -13.91
N GLU A 279 -26.06 6.44 -15.03
CA GLU A 279 -25.33 7.44 -15.82
C GLU A 279 -24.84 8.60 -14.93
N ARG A 280 -25.55 8.91 -13.83
CA ARG A 280 -25.19 9.97 -12.87
C ARG A 280 -23.91 9.70 -12.08
N ASP A 281 -23.54 8.44 -11.84
CA ASP A 281 -22.33 8.09 -11.10
C ASP A 281 -21.09 8.11 -12.01
N LEU A 282 -21.29 7.91 -13.31
CA LEU A 282 -20.24 8.01 -14.33
C LEU A 282 -19.67 9.42 -14.47
N TYR A 283 -20.49 10.46 -14.33
CA TYR A 283 -20.02 11.85 -14.48
C TYR A 283 -19.19 12.32 -13.29
N ASN A 284 -19.40 11.74 -12.11
CA ASN A 284 -18.74 12.13 -10.86
C ASN A 284 -17.55 11.24 -10.47
N ASN A 285 -17.22 10.20 -11.23
CA ASN A 285 -16.11 9.30 -10.90
C ASN A 285 -14.74 9.92 -11.24
N TRP A 286 -13.70 9.57 -10.48
CA TRP A 286 -12.31 9.95 -10.77
C TRP A 286 -11.83 9.66 -12.21
N PHE A 287 -12.36 8.58 -12.79
CA PHE A 287 -12.05 8.08 -14.13
C PHE A 287 -12.92 8.69 -15.23
N SER A 288 -13.86 9.56 -14.88
CA SER A 288 -14.65 10.31 -15.84
C SER A 288 -13.80 11.35 -16.57
N LEU A 289 -14.16 11.62 -17.83
CA LEU A 289 -13.53 12.66 -18.65
C LEU A 289 -14.00 14.07 -18.27
N GLN A 290 -15.06 14.18 -17.45
CA GLN A 290 -15.50 15.46 -16.91
C GLN A 290 -14.62 15.83 -15.71
N VAL A 291 -13.94 16.96 -15.84
CA VAL A 291 -13.02 17.51 -14.85
C VAL A 291 -13.79 17.79 -13.54
N ARG A 292 -13.64 16.93 -12.53
CA ARG A 292 -13.86 17.35 -11.13
C ARG A 292 -12.89 18.50 -10.89
N GLY A 293 -13.40 19.72 -10.78
CA GLY A 293 -12.63 20.86 -10.31
C GLY A 293 -11.92 20.49 -9.01
N MET A 294 -10.58 20.40 -9.06
CA MET A 294 -9.76 20.00 -7.92
C MET A 294 -9.98 20.98 -6.77
N ARG A 295 -10.69 20.57 -5.71
CA ARG A 295 -10.79 21.34 -4.47
C ARG A 295 -9.47 21.20 -3.71
N ARG A 296 -8.57 22.17 -3.88
CA ARG A 296 -7.49 22.38 -2.90
C ARG A 296 -8.07 23.07 -1.68
N LEU A 297 -7.94 22.45 -0.50
CA LEU A 297 -8.07 23.14 0.77
C LEU A 297 -6.80 23.98 0.97
N GLY A 298 -6.82 25.20 0.44
CA GLY A 298 -5.82 26.22 0.74
C GLY A 298 -6.11 26.91 2.07
N PRO A 299 -5.09 27.32 2.83
CA PRO A 299 -5.26 28.07 4.07
C PRO A 299 -5.56 29.53 3.73
N ALA A 300 -6.82 29.81 3.36
CA ALA A 300 -7.49 31.12 3.34
C ALA A 300 -8.52 31.19 2.20
N GLY A 301 -9.61 30.42 2.31
CA GLY A 301 -10.95 30.74 1.78
C GLY A 301 -11.15 31.10 0.29
N LYS A 302 -10.11 31.19 -0.55
CA LYS A 302 -10.20 31.55 -1.96
C LYS A 302 -10.30 30.28 -2.79
N ARG A 303 -11.46 30.13 -3.42
CA ARG A 303 -11.81 29.03 -4.31
C ARG A 303 -11.21 29.30 -5.68
N GLU A 304 -10.07 28.71 -5.98
CA GLU A 304 -9.54 28.69 -7.36
C GLU A 304 -9.91 27.35 -8.01
N VAL A 305 -10.74 27.42 -9.06
CA VAL A 305 -11.08 26.29 -9.91
C VAL A 305 -10.12 26.31 -11.09
N CYS A 306 -9.13 25.42 -11.09
CA CYS A 306 -8.30 25.20 -12.28
C CYS A 306 -9.11 24.36 -13.28
N VAL A 307 -9.58 24.99 -14.36
CA VAL A 307 -10.21 24.32 -15.51
C VAL A 307 -9.11 23.98 -16.51
N TRP A 308 -8.96 22.69 -16.86
CA TRP A 308 -8.14 22.26 -17.99
C TRP A 308 -9.03 21.62 -19.05
N GLY A 309 -9.01 22.19 -20.26
CA GLY A 309 -9.43 21.54 -21.50
C GLY A 309 -10.94 21.45 -21.76
N SER A 310 -11.52 22.51 -22.32
CA SER A 310 -12.80 22.43 -23.02
C SER A 310 -12.53 22.10 -24.50
N HIS A 311 -12.95 20.94 -24.98
CA HIS A 311 -13.21 20.73 -26.42
C HIS A 311 -14.72 20.52 -26.57
N THR A 312 -15.42 21.61 -26.85
CA THR A 312 -16.81 21.57 -27.28
C THR A 312 -16.80 21.44 -28.80
N ILE A 313 -17.07 20.25 -29.32
CA ILE A 313 -17.38 20.08 -30.75
C ILE A 313 -18.74 20.73 -30.99
N ARG A 314 -18.74 21.91 -31.61
CA ARG A 314 -19.96 22.52 -32.18
C ARG A 314 -20.26 21.78 -33.49
N GLN A 315 -21.31 20.97 -33.51
CA GLN A 315 -21.97 20.64 -34.77
C GLN A 315 -22.73 21.88 -35.24
N SER A 316 -22.31 22.47 -36.36
CA SER A 316 -23.13 23.42 -37.10
C SER A 316 -24.16 22.64 -37.90
N ALA A 317 -25.44 22.82 -37.57
CA ALA A 317 -26.49 22.58 -38.53
C ALA A 317 -26.56 23.83 -39.42
N ASP A 318 -26.21 23.66 -40.70
CA ASP A 318 -26.72 24.46 -41.81
C ASP A 318 -26.39 23.70 -43.11
N GLY A 319 -27.44 23.35 -43.85
CA GLY A 319 -27.43 22.54 -45.07
C GLY A 319 -28.70 21.72 -45.22
#